data_AF-A0A378WA59-F1
#
_entry.id   AF-A0A378WA59-F1
#
_cell.length_a   1.000
_cell.length_b   1.000
_cell.length_c   1.000
_cell.angle_alpha   90.00
_cell.angle_beta   90.00
_cell.angle_gamma   90.00
#
_symmetry.space_group_name_H-M   'P 1'
#
loop_
_entity.id
_entity.type
_entity.pdbx_description
1 polymer ?
#
loop_
_entity_poly.entity_id
_entity_poly.type
_entity_poly.pdbx_seq_one_letter_code
_entity_poly.pdbx_strand_id
1 'polypeptide(L)'
;MNGHRPVFFVLIFIITTALSACGDTAPRLPSNDEEMFQKLTGSDGPRFLQQISAHAWADGGTAAADRFAWIKPDALSTDPARAQRAGEAAHTIALFLSEPKYGLANLPTGLFGLRRRSLGELNPNLLAAYAEALTPFQGALVGDLRKSPGFEVVGDPINLASAREVFSNIDTNTSAGAAFNNAAYERVEQYLRAYAESVASHDTDNLVALQFAAGLAGVVEGGRRKSANTALQISPAQHFLNLARYEVAKAMGVEPGANGIPSRFFTPEGVLKSPDSVPPGDLSEFSTALENFAFQNGMSNLGADFRRWYDVGAGV
;
A
#
# COMPACT_ATOMS: atom_id res chain seq x y z
N MET A 1 61.21 -63.62 -28.74
CA MET A 1 61.10 -62.31 -28.07
C MET A 1 59.68 -61.80 -28.32
N ASN A 2 58.76 -62.19 -27.44
CA ASN A 2 57.33 -61.88 -27.58
C ASN A 2 57.00 -60.69 -26.69
N GLY A 3 56.66 -59.56 -27.30
CA GLY A 3 56.15 -58.38 -26.60
C GLY A 3 54.69 -58.59 -26.20
N HIS A 4 54.38 -58.38 -24.92
CA HIS A 4 53.02 -58.21 -24.43
C HIS A 4 52.91 -56.81 -23.85
N ARG A 5 52.15 -55.95 -24.54
CA ARG A 5 51.66 -54.69 -23.99
C ARG A 5 50.32 -54.98 -23.28
N PRO A 6 50.10 -54.52 -22.04
CA PRO A 6 48.80 -54.63 -21.41
C PRO A 6 47.85 -53.59 -22.01
N VAL A 7 46.68 -54.03 -22.45
CA VAL A 7 45.55 -53.18 -22.85
C VAL A 7 44.85 -52.72 -21.57
N PHE A 8 44.90 -51.42 -21.27
CA PHE A 8 44.11 -50.80 -20.20
C PHE A 8 42.68 -50.59 -20.72
N PHE A 9 41.73 -51.38 -20.21
CA PHE A 9 40.30 -51.13 -20.38
C PHE A 9 39.90 -49.97 -19.46
N VAL A 10 39.67 -48.78 -20.02
CA VAL A 10 39.05 -47.67 -19.31
C VAL A 10 37.54 -47.91 -19.31
N LEU A 11 37.01 -48.34 -18.17
CA LEU A 11 35.58 -48.46 -17.93
C LEU A 11 35.02 -47.05 -17.66
N ILE A 12 34.45 -46.41 -18.68
CA ILE A 12 33.71 -45.15 -18.49
C ILE A 12 32.38 -45.49 -17.81
N PHE A 13 32.32 -45.31 -16.49
CA PHE A 13 31.06 -45.25 -15.76
C PHE A 13 30.37 -43.93 -16.11
N ILE A 14 29.43 -43.97 -17.06
CA ILE A 14 28.44 -42.91 -17.22
C ILE A 14 27.51 -43.03 -16.01
N ILE A 15 27.83 -42.28 -14.94
CA ILE A 15 26.90 -42.04 -13.86
C ILE A 15 25.85 -41.07 -14.41
N THR A 16 24.76 -41.62 -14.96
CA THR A 16 23.51 -40.88 -15.11
C THR A 16 23.01 -40.54 -13.71
N THR A 17 23.47 -39.41 -13.18
CA THR A 17 22.84 -38.76 -12.05
C THR A 17 21.46 -38.33 -12.52
N ALA A 18 20.47 -39.21 -12.34
CA ALA A 18 19.10 -38.76 -12.19
C ALA A 18 19.09 -37.88 -10.93
N LEU A 19 19.33 -36.58 -11.13
CA LEU A 19 18.98 -35.55 -10.18
C LEU A 19 17.46 -35.63 -10.06
N SER A 20 16.99 -36.47 -9.14
CA SER A 20 15.68 -36.32 -8.53
C SER A 20 15.68 -34.94 -7.89
N ALA A 21 15.26 -33.93 -8.66
CA ALA A 21 14.80 -32.69 -8.09
C ALA A 21 13.67 -33.08 -7.14
N CYS A 22 13.94 -33.05 -5.83
CA CYS A 22 12.90 -32.94 -4.83
C CYS A 22 12.13 -31.67 -5.17
N GLY A 23 11.08 -31.81 -5.98
CA GLY A 23 10.15 -30.73 -6.24
C GLY A 23 9.43 -30.47 -4.93
N ASP A 24 9.57 -29.27 -4.40
CA ASP A 24 8.61 -28.75 -3.42
C ASP A 24 7.22 -28.96 -4.02
N THR A 25 6.45 -29.90 -3.45
CA THR A 25 5.06 -30.08 -3.85
C THR A 25 4.32 -28.77 -3.61
N ALA A 26 3.72 -28.22 -4.66
CA ALA A 26 3.00 -26.95 -4.58
C ALA A 26 1.98 -26.98 -3.43
N PRO A 27 1.88 -25.91 -2.62
CA PRO A 27 0.88 -25.84 -1.56
C PRO A 27 -0.53 -26.03 -2.14
N ARG A 28 -1.37 -26.79 -1.42
CA ARG A 28 -2.77 -26.96 -1.81
C ARG A 28 -3.51 -25.64 -1.70
N LEU A 29 -4.04 -25.16 -2.82
CA LEU A 29 -4.91 -24.00 -2.87
C LEU A 29 -6.37 -24.39 -2.58
N PRO A 30 -7.11 -23.58 -1.80
CA PRO A 30 -8.55 -23.72 -1.65
C PRO A 30 -9.29 -23.73 -2.99
N SER A 31 -10.37 -24.49 -3.08
CA SER A 31 -11.06 -24.78 -4.35
C SER A 31 -12.05 -23.69 -4.75
N ASN A 32 -12.55 -22.92 -3.78
CA ASN A 32 -13.52 -21.85 -3.95
C ASN A 32 -13.32 -20.76 -2.88
N ASP A 33 -14.06 -19.66 -3.02
CA ASP A 33 -13.93 -18.50 -2.13
C ASP A 33 -14.27 -18.83 -0.68
N GLU A 34 -15.23 -19.72 -0.43
CA GLU A 34 -15.63 -20.10 0.93
C GLU A 34 -14.53 -20.90 1.63
N GLU A 35 -13.96 -21.90 0.97
CA GLU A 35 -12.80 -22.64 1.48
C GLU A 35 -11.62 -21.69 1.69
N MET A 36 -11.44 -20.70 0.81
CA MET A 36 -10.39 -19.68 0.95
C MET A 36 -10.61 -18.78 2.17
N PHE A 37 -11.84 -18.29 2.35
CA PHE A 37 -12.21 -17.48 3.50
C PHE A 37 -11.96 -18.23 4.81
N GLN A 38 -12.50 -19.46 4.94
CA GLN A 38 -12.27 -20.31 6.12
C GLN A 38 -10.79 -20.59 6.37
N LYS A 39 -10.00 -20.75 5.30
CA LYS A 39 -8.57 -20.98 5.42
C LYS A 39 -7.83 -19.74 5.94
N LEU A 40 -8.20 -18.54 5.49
CA LEU A 40 -7.60 -17.28 5.90
C LEU A 40 -7.96 -16.94 7.35
N THR A 41 -9.24 -17.02 7.71
CA THR A 41 -9.72 -16.62 9.04
C THR A 41 -9.52 -17.69 10.11
N GLY A 42 -9.22 -18.93 9.71
CA GLY A 42 -8.84 -20.01 10.62
C GLY A 42 -7.46 -19.83 11.25
N SER A 43 -7.16 -20.62 12.29
CA SER A 43 -5.90 -20.54 13.05
C SER A 43 -4.62 -20.76 12.23
N ASP A 44 -4.74 -21.39 11.06
CA ASP A 44 -3.62 -21.68 10.16
C ASP A 44 -3.43 -20.64 9.05
N GLY A 45 -4.26 -19.60 8.98
CA GLY A 45 -4.24 -18.58 7.93
C GLY A 45 -2.86 -17.99 7.66
N PRO A 46 -2.16 -17.46 8.68
CA PRO A 46 -0.83 -16.88 8.47
C PRO A 46 0.21 -17.90 8.00
N ARG A 47 0.13 -19.17 8.45
CA ARG A 47 1.01 -20.24 7.96
C ARG A 47 0.72 -20.57 6.51
N PHE A 48 -0.56 -20.61 6.13
CA PHE A 48 -0.97 -20.85 4.75
C PHE A 48 -0.48 -19.73 3.82
N LEU A 49 -0.68 -18.46 4.20
CA LEU A 49 -0.14 -17.31 3.47
C LEU A 49 1.38 -17.40 3.32
N GLN A 50 2.10 -17.75 4.39
CA GLN A 50 3.55 -17.96 4.32
C GLN A 50 3.93 -19.06 3.31
N GLN A 51 3.23 -20.20 3.32
CA GLN A 51 3.51 -21.32 2.41
C GLN A 51 3.30 -20.93 0.94
N ILE A 52 2.18 -20.29 0.60
CA ILE A 52 1.91 -19.89 -0.79
C ILE A 52 2.81 -18.74 -1.24
N SER A 53 3.20 -17.83 -0.35
CA SER A 53 4.07 -16.69 -0.65
C SER A 53 5.54 -17.09 -0.79
N ALA A 54 6.00 -18.12 -0.06
CA ALA A 54 7.37 -18.63 -0.16
C ALA A 54 7.57 -19.65 -1.29
N HIS A 55 6.49 -20.26 -1.79
CA HIS A 55 6.56 -21.20 -2.91
C HIS A 55 6.91 -20.47 -4.21
N ALA A 56 7.87 -21.01 -4.97
CA ALA A 56 8.29 -20.45 -6.26
C ALA A 56 7.39 -20.95 -7.39
N TRP A 57 6.23 -20.30 -7.57
CA TRP A 57 5.26 -20.68 -8.59
C TRP A 57 5.83 -20.46 -10.01
N ALA A 58 5.65 -21.44 -10.89
CA ALA A 58 6.12 -21.34 -12.28
C ALA A 58 5.40 -20.25 -13.10
N ASP A 59 4.20 -19.86 -12.67
CA ASP A 59 3.34 -18.84 -13.30
C ASP A 59 3.43 -17.47 -12.61
N GLY A 60 4.47 -17.23 -11.80
CA GLY A 60 4.64 -15.99 -11.04
C GLY A 60 3.61 -15.79 -9.92
N GLY A 61 2.90 -16.86 -9.53
CA GLY A 61 1.91 -16.87 -8.45
C GLY A 61 0.48 -16.65 -8.94
N THR A 62 0.23 -16.74 -10.25
CA THR A 62 -1.09 -16.46 -10.85
C THR A 62 -2.18 -17.39 -10.32
N ALA A 63 -1.94 -18.70 -10.27
CA ALA A 63 -2.91 -19.66 -9.73
C ALA A 63 -3.28 -19.39 -8.27
N ALA A 64 -2.33 -18.90 -7.47
CA ALA A 64 -2.58 -18.50 -6.08
C ALA A 64 -3.31 -17.15 -6.01
N ALA A 65 -2.94 -16.19 -6.87
CA ALA A 65 -3.52 -14.86 -6.96
C ALA A 65 -5.03 -14.90 -7.23
N ASP A 66 -5.48 -15.78 -8.13
CA ASP A 66 -6.90 -15.94 -8.50
C ASP A 66 -7.81 -16.26 -7.30
N ARG A 67 -7.26 -16.82 -6.22
CA ARG A 67 -8.01 -17.15 -5.00
C ARG A 67 -8.37 -15.94 -4.14
N PHE A 68 -7.81 -14.77 -4.43
CA PHE A 68 -8.04 -13.54 -3.68
C PHE A 68 -8.96 -12.54 -4.40
N ALA A 69 -9.28 -12.79 -5.67
CA ALA A 69 -9.98 -11.85 -6.55
C ALA A 69 -11.39 -11.45 -6.04
N TRP A 70 -12.02 -12.28 -5.20
CA TRP A 70 -13.36 -12.02 -4.64
C TRP A 70 -13.36 -10.93 -3.55
N ILE A 71 -12.22 -10.68 -2.88
CA ILE A 71 -12.17 -9.81 -1.68
C ILE A 71 -12.55 -8.37 -2.02
N LYS A 72 -11.95 -7.79 -3.07
CA LYS A 72 -12.24 -6.40 -3.48
C LYS A 72 -13.70 -6.15 -3.87
N PRO A 73 -14.34 -6.95 -4.77
CA PRO A 73 -15.75 -6.75 -5.10
C PRO A 73 -16.68 -7.02 -3.91
N ASP A 74 -16.37 -7.97 -3.03
CA ASP A 74 -17.17 -8.21 -1.82
C ASP A 74 -17.05 -7.05 -0.81
N ALA A 75 -15.87 -6.46 -0.66
CA ALA A 75 -15.64 -5.28 0.20
C ALA A 75 -16.44 -4.05 -0.25
N LEU A 76 -16.76 -3.95 -1.54
CA LEU A 76 -17.56 -2.88 -2.13
C LEU A 76 -19.05 -3.23 -2.23
N SER A 77 -19.46 -4.40 -1.73
CA SER A 77 -20.84 -4.86 -1.78
C SER A 77 -21.72 -4.05 -0.83
N THR A 78 -22.98 -3.85 -1.23
CA THR A 78 -24.02 -3.33 -0.33
C THR A 78 -24.58 -4.39 0.62
N ASP A 79 -24.25 -5.66 0.40
CA ASP A 79 -24.56 -6.76 1.31
C ASP A 79 -23.58 -6.72 2.51
N PRO A 80 -24.07 -6.43 3.73
CA PRO A 80 -23.21 -6.32 4.91
C PRO A 80 -22.44 -7.61 5.21
N ALA A 81 -23.00 -8.78 4.93
CA ALA A 81 -22.34 -10.06 5.21
C ALA A 81 -21.15 -10.29 4.27
N ARG A 82 -21.28 -9.92 2.98
CA ARG A 82 -20.17 -9.98 2.02
C ARG A 82 -19.08 -8.97 2.35
N ALA A 83 -19.45 -7.74 2.67
CA ALA A 83 -18.49 -6.71 3.05
C ALA A 83 -17.70 -7.10 4.31
N GLN A 84 -18.39 -7.61 5.34
CA GLN A 84 -17.77 -8.14 6.56
C GLN A 84 -16.78 -9.28 6.26
N ARG A 85 -17.21 -10.27 5.47
CA ARG A 85 -16.39 -11.43 5.08
C ARG A 85 -15.11 -11.00 4.34
N ALA A 86 -15.22 -10.01 3.45
CA ALA A 86 -14.07 -9.45 2.74
C ALA A 86 -13.10 -8.74 3.69
N GLY A 87 -13.62 -7.97 4.66
CA GLY A 87 -12.79 -7.28 5.66
C GLY A 87 -12.01 -8.25 6.54
N GLU A 88 -12.62 -9.33 7.00
CA GLU A 88 -11.95 -10.35 7.82
C GLU A 88 -10.83 -11.07 7.06
N ALA A 89 -11.07 -11.40 5.78
CA ALA A 89 -10.06 -11.98 4.89
C ALA A 89 -8.91 -10.98 4.63
N ALA A 90 -9.24 -9.74 4.29
CA ALA A 90 -8.27 -8.67 4.05
C ALA A 90 -7.43 -8.37 5.30
N HIS A 91 -8.04 -8.38 6.49
CA HIS A 91 -7.33 -8.16 7.74
C HIS A 91 -6.24 -9.22 7.98
N THR A 92 -6.53 -10.49 7.67
CA THR A 92 -5.54 -11.57 7.74
C THR A 92 -4.36 -11.32 6.81
N ILE A 93 -4.61 -10.85 5.57
CA ILE A 93 -3.56 -10.50 4.61
C ILE A 93 -2.73 -9.32 5.13
N ALA A 94 -3.37 -8.30 5.71
CA ALA A 94 -2.69 -7.15 6.27
C ALA A 94 -1.80 -7.53 7.46
N LEU A 95 -2.29 -8.36 8.39
CA LEU A 95 -1.49 -8.90 9.49
C LEU A 95 -0.26 -9.64 8.96
N PHE A 96 -0.45 -10.54 8.00
CA PHE A 96 0.64 -11.29 7.38
C PHE A 96 1.70 -10.37 6.73
N LEU A 97 1.28 -9.38 5.95
CA LEU A 97 2.19 -8.43 5.31
C LEU A 97 2.83 -7.44 6.30
N SER A 98 2.24 -7.24 7.47
CA SER A 98 2.74 -6.30 8.48
C SER A 98 3.84 -6.87 9.39
N GLU A 99 4.07 -8.17 9.32
CA GLU A 99 4.81 -8.93 10.35
C GLU A 99 6.23 -9.29 9.89
N PRO A 100 7.28 -8.66 10.44
CA PRO A 100 8.66 -8.86 9.98
C PRO A 100 9.15 -10.31 10.08
N LYS A 101 8.57 -11.10 11.00
CA LYS A 101 8.92 -12.51 11.24
C LYS A 101 8.76 -13.40 9.99
N TYR A 102 7.95 -12.99 9.01
CA TYR A 102 7.78 -13.76 7.77
C TYR A 102 8.89 -13.51 6.74
N GLY A 103 9.74 -12.50 6.94
CA GLY A 103 10.92 -12.27 6.11
C GLY A 103 10.61 -12.05 4.62
N LEU A 104 9.45 -11.44 4.31
CA LEU A 104 8.92 -11.34 2.94
C LEU A 104 9.81 -10.55 1.98
N ALA A 105 10.66 -9.66 2.49
CA ALA A 105 11.66 -8.96 1.68
C ALA A 105 12.88 -9.84 1.31
N ASN A 106 13.09 -10.99 1.97
CA ASN A 106 14.30 -11.82 1.88
C ASN A 106 13.99 -13.34 1.90
N LEU A 107 13.03 -13.78 1.10
CA LEU A 107 12.64 -15.18 1.00
C LEU A 107 13.79 -16.04 0.44
N PRO A 108 14.11 -17.19 1.08
CA PRO A 108 15.12 -18.11 0.59
C PRO A 108 14.64 -18.77 -0.71
N THR A 109 15.48 -18.74 -1.74
CA THR A 109 15.18 -19.31 -3.07
C THR A 109 16.41 -20.01 -3.66
N GLY A 110 16.18 -20.83 -4.69
CA GLY A 110 17.23 -21.58 -5.37
C GLY A 110 17.80 -22.74 -4.55
N LEU A 111 18.87 -23.36 -5.06
CA LEU A 111 19.48 -24.53 -4.44
C LEU A 111 19.92 -24.22 -3.00
N PHE A 112 19.43 -25.00 -2.04
CA PHE A 112 19.65 -24.83 -0.59
C PHE A 112 19.23 -23.45 -0.02
N GLY A 113 18.37 -22.69 -0.70
CA GLY A 113 17.92 -21.37 -0.22
C GLY A 113 19.02 -20.30 -0.20
N LEU A 114 20.07 -20.45 -1.00
CA LEU A 114 21.23 -19.55 -1.03
C LEU A 114 20.93 -18.20 -1.69
N ARG A 115 19.87 -18.09 -2.51
CA ARG A 115 19.44 -16.83 -3.10
C ARG A 115 18.35 -16.19 -2.25
N ARG A 116 18.28 -14.87 -2.25
CA ARG A 116 17.25 -14.09 -1.58
C ARG A 116 16.46 -13.30 -2.61
N ARG A 117 15.14 -13.36 -2.50
CA ARG A 117 14.22 -12.57 -3.31
C ARG A 117 13.12 -12.05 -2.40
N SER A 118 12.66 -10.85 -2.65
CA SER A 118 11.43 -10.36 -2.06
C SER A 118 10.21 -11.12 -2.59
N LEU A 119 9.08 -11.03 -1.90
CA LEU A 119 7.81 -11.57 -2.35
C LEU A 119 7.41 -10.99 -3.72
N GLY A 120 7.61 -9.69 -3.93
CA GLY A 120 7.29 -9.04 -5.20
C GLY A 120 8.15 -9.50 -6.36
N GLU A 121 9.40 -9.87 -6.11
CA GLU A 121 10.24 -10.49 -7.13
C GLU A 121 9.85 -11.95 -7.37
N LEU A 122 9.60 -12.72 -6.30
CA LEU A 122 9.35 -14.16 -6.40
C LEU A 122 7.99 -14.47 -7.03
N ASN A 123 6.93 -13.83 -6.53
CA ASN A 123 5.54 -14.06 -6.90
C ASN A 123 4.83 -12.72 -7.17
N PRO A 124 5.18 -12.03 -8.27
CA PRO A 124 4.67 -10.69 -8.57
C PRO A 124 3.14 -10.65 -8.66
N ASN A 125 2.50 -11.67 -9.23
CA ASN A 125 1.05 -11.70 -9.41
C ASN A 125 0.31 -11.96 -8.10
N LEU A 126 0.89 -12.79 -7.22
CA LEU A 126 0.33 -13.03 -5.88
C LEU A 126 0.39 -11.76 -5.02
N LEU A 127 1.51 -11.04 -5.03
CA LEU A 127 1.62 -9.78 -4.30
C LEU A 127 0.67 -8.71 -4.85
N ALA A 128 0.48 -8.67 -6.17
CA ALA A 128 -0.50 -7.78 -6.80
C ALA A 128 -1.92 -8.09 -6.30
N ALA A 129 -2.30 -9.36 -6.21
CA ALA A 129 -3.60 -9.75 -5.67
C ALA A 129 -3.77 -9.38 -4.18
N TYR A 130 -2.72 -9.48 -3.36
CA TYR A 130 -2.77 -8.96 -1.98
C TYR A 130 -3.00 -7.44 -1.95
N ALA A 131 -2.29 -6.69 -2.80
CA ALA A 131 -2.47 -5.25 -2.90
C ALA A 131 -3.89 -4.87 -3.35
N GLU A 132 -4.44 -5.57 -4.35
CA GLU A 132 -5.82 -5.36 -4.80
C GLU A 132 -6.84 -5.68 -3.71
N ALA A 133 -6.66 -6.79 -2.98
CA ALA A 133 -7.52 -7.18 -1.87
C ALA A 133 -7.51 -6.15 -0.73
N LEU A 134 -6.36 -5.50 -0.47
CA LEU A 134 -6.19 -4.50 0.59
C LEU A 134 -6.59 -3.08 0.16
N THR A 135 -6.75 -2.80 -1.14
CA THR A 135 -7.01 -1.44 -1.66
C THR A 135 -8.26 -0.77 -1.04
N PRO A 136 -9.40 -1.46 -0.82
CA PRO A 136 -10.56 -0.87 -0.14
C PRO A 136 -10.28 -0.49 1.33
N PHE A 137 -9.29 -1.12 1.96
CA PHE A 137 -9.03 -1.08 3.41
C PHE A 137 -7.85 -0.17 3.80
N GLN A 138 -7.31 0.63 2.87
CA GLN A 138 -6.18 1.54 3.16
C GLN A 138 -6.50 2.56 4.27
N GLY A 139 -7.77 2.97 4.39
CA GLY A 139 -8.21 3.79 5.52
C GLY A 139 -8.06 3.07 6.87
N ALA A 140 -8.41 1.78 6.92
CA ALA A 140 -8.31 0.97 8.13
C ALA A 140 -6.85 0.75 8.58
N LEU A 141 -5.90 0.68 7.62
CA LEU A 141 -4.47 0.62 7.93
C LEU A 141 -3.97 1.85 8.70
N VAL A 142 -4.67 2.99 8.60
CA VAL A 142 -4.36 4.22 9.35
C VAL A 142 -5.40 4.57 10.40
N GLY A 143 -6.25 3.60 10.78
CA GLY A 143 -7.20 3.74 11.88
C GLY A 143 -8.62 4.18 11.49
N ASP A 144 -8.93 4.41 10.21
CA ASP A 144 -10.31 4.68 9.78
C ASP A 144 -11.07 3.37 9.49
N LEU A 145 -11.80 2.88 10.50
CA LEU A 145 -12.61 1.66 10.40
C LEU A 145 -14.04 1.91 9.91
N ARG A 146 -14.47 3.17 9.73
CA ARG A 146 -15.89 3.52 9.49
C ARG A 146 -16.50 2.86 8.25
N LYS A 147 -15.67 2.53 7.26
CA LYS A 147 -16.07 1.92 5.98
C LYS A 147 -15.44 0.55 5.74
N SER A 148 -15.04 -0.14 6.82
CA SER A 148 -14.23 -1.36 6.75
C SER A 148 -14.79 -2.46 7.65
N PRO A 149 -16.05 -2.91 7.45
CA PRO A 149 -16.64 -3.97 8.26
C PRO A 149 -15.77 -5.23 8.22
N GLY A 150 -15.55 -5.86 9.37
CA GLY A 150 -14.73 -7.07 9.51
C GLY A 150 -13.22 -6.83 9.48
N PHE A 151 -12.75 -5.63 9.14
CA PHE A 151 -11.34 -5.29 9.19
C PHE A 151 -10.99 -4.66 10.55
N GLU A 152 -10.00 -5.21 11.25
CA GLU A 152 -9.55 -4.69 12.54
C GLU A 152 -8.25 -3.88 12.41
N VAL A 153 -7.92 -3.13 13.48
CA VAL A 153 -6.65 -2.39 13.55
C VAL A 153 -5.46 -3.34 13.42
N VAL A 154 -4.53 -3.02 12.52
CA VAL A 154 -3.30 -3.79 12.32
C VAL A 154 -2.17 -3.13 13.10
N GLY A 155 -1.68 -3.81 14.13
CA GLY A 155 -0.61 -3.30 14.99
C GLY A 155 -1.08 -2.13 15.86
N ASP A 156 -0.22 -1.11 15.99
CA ASP A 156 -0.51 0.11 16.77
C ASP A 156 -1.08 1.21 15.84
N PRO A 157 -2.32 1.66 16.05
CA PRO A 157 -2.96 2.69 15.22
C PRO A 157 -2.33 4.08 15.38
N ILE A 158 -1.46 4.26 16.38
CA ILE A 158 -0.74 5.51 16.62
C ILE A 158 0.61 5.50 15.93
N ASN A 159 1.41 4.42 16.04
CA ASN A 159 2.76 4.37 15.45
C ASN A 159 2.74 4.10 13.93
N LEU A 160 1.70 3.44 13.42
CA LEU A 160 1.55 3.08 11.99
C LEU A 160 2.70 2.23 11.41
N ALA A 161 3.52 1.61 12.25
CA ALA A 161 4.62 0.74 11.83
C ALA A 161 4.14 -0.43 10.98
N SER A 162 3.07 -1.09 11.40
CA SER A 162 2.47 -2.19 10.65
C SER A 162 1.94 -1.76 9.29
N ALA A 163 1.37 -0.56 9.17
CA ALA A 163 0.94 -0.02 7.88
C ALA A 163 2.15 0.21 6.96
N ARG A 164 3.24 0.80 7.47
CA ARG A 164 4.49 0.95 6.71
C ARG A 164 5.06 -0.38 6.23
N GLU A 165 4.96 -1.44 7.02
CA GLU A 165 5.40 -2.79 6.63
C GLU A 165 4.55 -3.36 5.48
N VAL A 166 3.22 -3.17 5.54
CA VAL A 166 2.31 -3.58 4.45
C VAL A 166 2.71 -2.89 3.15
N PHE A 167 2.81 -1.56 3.16
CA PHE A 167 3.23 -0.78 1.99
C PHE A 167 4.63 -1.18 1.51
N SER A 168 5.59 -1.31 2.42
CA SER A 168 6.96 -1.73 2.07
C SER A 168 7.01 -3.08 1.38
N ASN A 169 6.19 -4.05 1.80
CA ASN A 169 6.17 -5.37 1.17
C ASN A 169 5.51 -5.30 -0.21
N ILE A 170 4.41 -4.57 -0.36
CA ILE A 170 3.75 -4.35 -1.66
C ILE A 170 4.69 -3.63 -2.64
N ASP A 171 5.43 -2.62 -2.17
CA ASP A 171 6.37 -1.82 -2.96
C ASP A 171 7.56 -2.62 -3.50
N THR A 172 7.79 -3.86 -3.05
CA THR A 172 8.79 -4.75 -3.67
C THR A 172 8.42 -5.18 -5.09
N ASN A 173 7.14 -5.05 -5.48
CA ASN A 173 6.70 -5.10 -6.87
C ASN A 173 6.32 -3.69 -7.33
N THR A 174 7.11 -3.10 -8.24
CA THR A 174 6.90 -1.71 -8.69
C THR A 174 5.52 -1.46 -9.28
N SER A 175 4.95 -2.39 -10.05
CA SER A 175 3.63 -2.19 -10.66
C SER A 175 2.51 -2.23 -9.61
N ALA A 176 2.57 -3.19 -8.69
CA ALA A 176 1.60 -3.32 -7.61
C ALA A 176 1.71 -2.15 -6.62
N GLY A 177 2.94 -1.78 -6.24
CA GLY A 177 3.24 -0.60 -5.41
C GLY A 177 2.71 0.68 -6.02
N ALA A 178 2.95 0.92 -7.32
CA ALA A 178 2.44 2.13 -7.99
C ALA A 178 0.91 2.19 -7.95
N ALA A 179 0.22 1.09 -8.27
CA ALA A 179 -1.24 1.03 -8.24
C ALA A 179 -1.80 1.25 -6.82
N PHE A 180 -1.19 0.59 -5.82
CA PHE A 180 -1.62 0.70 -4.43
C PHE A 180 -1.36 2.10 -3.84
N ASN A 181 -0.20 2.69 -4.11
CA ASN A 181 0.16 4.03 -3.65
C ASN A 181 -0.71 5.11 -4.31
N ASN A 182 -1.02 4.97 -5.60
CA ASN A 182 -1.95 5.88 -6.27
C ASN A 182 -3.36 5.81 -5.67
N ALA A 183 -3.88 4.61 -5.37
CA ALA A 183 -5.16 4.47 -4.69
C ALA A 183 -5.14 5.06 -3.26
N ALA A 184 -3.99 5.00 -2.58
CA ALA A 184 -3.80 5.65 -1.29
C ALA A 184 -3.85 7.18 -1.44
N TYR A 185 -3.20 7.75 -2.45
CA TYR A 185 -3.26 9.18 -2.73
C TYR A 185 -4.67 9.65 -3.08
N GLU A 186 -5.41 8.93 -3.93
CA GLU A 186 -6.82 9.24 -4.19
C GLU A 186 -7.65 9.29 -2.91
N ARG A 187 -7.36 8.40 -1.95
CA ARG A 187 -8.02 8.40 -0.64
C ARG A 187 -7.56 9.54 0.28
N VAL A 188 -6.28 9.92 0.23
CA VAL A 188 -5.77 11.13 0.90
C VAL A 188 -6.56 12.35 0.43
N GLU A 189 -6.77 12.51 -0.87
CA GLU A 189 -7.56 13.63 -1.40
C GLU A 189 -9.01 13.60 -0.92
N GLN A 190 -9.64 12.41 -0.86
CA GLN A 190 -11.00 12.25 -0.33
C GLN A 190 -11.07 12.70 1.14
N TYR A 191 -10.08 12.35 1.96
CA TYR A 191 -10.01 12.81 3.34
C TYR A 191 -9.79 14.31 3.46
N LEU A 192 -8.94 14.90 2.62
CA LEU A 192 -8.71 16.36 2.61
C LEU A 192 -9.97 17.13 2.22
N ARG A 193 -10.76 16.62 1.26
CA ARG A 193 -12.08 17.17 0.93
C ARG A 193 -13.05 17.07 2.11
N ALA A 194 -13.17 15.91 2.74
CA ALA A 194 -14.06 15.72 3.91
C ALA A 194 -13.68 16.62 5.09
N TYR A 195 -12.37 16.82 5.32
CA TYR A 195 -11.86 17.77 6.30
C TYR A 195 -12.28 19.21 5.95
N ALA A 196 -12.07 19.63 4.71
CA ALA A 196 -12.41 20.97 4.24
C ALA A 196 -13.92 21.27 4.34
N GLU A 197 -14.77 20.31 3.97
CA GLU A 197 -16.24 20.41 4.11
C GLU A 197 -16.66 20.59 5.58
N SER A 198 -16.00 19.88 6.50
CA SER A 198 -16.25 20.00 7.94
C SER A 198 -15.85 21.37 8.46
N VAL A 199 -14.69 21.87 8.04
CA VAL A 199 -14.25 23.25 8.35
C VAL A 199 -15.26 24.28 7.85
N ALA A 200 -15.69 24.18 6.59
CA ALA A 200 -16.60 25.17 5.99
C ALA A 200 -17.99 25.16 6.64
N SER A 201 -18.47 23.98 7.02
CA SER A 201 -19.77 23.80 7.69
C SER A 201 -19.73 24.03 9.21
N HIS A 202 -18.55 24.25 9.80
CA HIS A 202 -18.31 24.27 11.25
C HIS A 202 -18.74 22.96 11.95
N ASP A 203 -18.73 21.86 11.21
CA ASP A 203 -18.95 20.51 11.71
C ASP A 203 -17.62 19.93 12.21
N THR A 204 -17.65 19.21 13.33
CA THR A 204 -16.47 18.58 13.91
C THR A 204 -16.31 17.12 13.50
N ASP A 205 -17.32 16.51 12.87
CA ASP A 205 -17.40 15.07 12.62
C ASP A 205 -16.25 14.51 11.76
N ASN A 206 -15.73 15.26 10.79
CA ASN A 206 -14.60 14.83 9.96
C ASN A 206 -13.33 15.67 10.10
N LEU A 207 -13.14 16.37 11.23
CA LEU A 207 -11.84 17.01 11.50
C LEU A 207 -10.70 15.99 11.59
N VAL A 208 -11.00 14.77 12.06
CA VAL A 208 -10.05 13.65 12.10
C VAL A 208 -9.60 13.19 10.71
N ALA A 209 -10.31 13.55 9.63
CA ALA A 209 -9.91 13.20 8.27
C ALA A 209 -8.54 13.80 7.90
N LEU A 210 -8.14 14.94 8.48
CA LEU A 210 -6.79 15.49 8.29
C LEU A 210 -5.71 14.53 8.81
N GLN A 211 -5.95 13.91 9.97
CA GLN A 211 -5.04 12.92 10.54
C GLN A 211 -4.94 11.67 9.66
N PHE A 212 -6.06 11.16 9.14
CA PHE A 212 -6.04 10.00 8.25
C PHE A 212 -5.35 10.30 6.91
N ALA A 213 -5.60 11.48 6.34
CA ALA A 213 -4.91 11.97 5.14
C ALA A 213 -3.39 12.02 5.36
N ALA A 214 -2.95 12.69 6.42
CA ALA A 214 -1.55 12.85 6.74
C ALA A 214 -0.87 11.50 7.04
N GLY A 215 -1.48 10.68 7.89
CA GLY A 215 -0.98 9.36 8.24
C GLY A 215 -0.84 8.44 7.03
N LEU A 216 -1.83 8.42 6.14
CA LEU A 216 -1.80 7.59 4.93
C LEU A 216 -0.74 8.06 3.94
N ALA A 217 -0.63 9.37 3.69
CA ALA A 217 0.43 9.94 2.84
C ALA A 217 1.83 9.63 3.40
N GLY A 218 2.00 9.77 4.73
CA GLY A 218 3.24 9.43 5.42
C GLY A 218 3.57 7.94 5.31
N VAL A 219 2.59 7.05 5.51
CA VAL A 219 2.78 5.59 5.39
C VAL A 219 3.26 5.20 3.99
N VAL A 220 2.75 5.84 2.93
CA VAL A 220 3.21 5.61 1.55
C VAL A 220 4.70 5.97 1.42
N GLU A 221 5.13 7.14 1.91
CA GLU A 221 6.56 7.52 1.90
C GLU A 221 7.41 6.56 2.74
N GLY A 222 6.95 6.22 3.95
CA GLY A 222 7.64 5.31 4.86
C GLY A 222 7.81 3.91 4.27
N GLY A 223 6.76 3.39 3.62
CA GLY A 223 6.78 2.12 2.89
C GLY A 223 7.80 2.13 1.76
N ARG A 224 7.77 3.16 0.90
CA ARG A 224 8.71 3.29 -0.23
C ARG A 224 10.16 3.41 0.23
N ARG A 225 10.39 4.16 1.30
CA ARG A 225 11.72 4.30 1.93
C ARG A 225 12.21 2.95 2.45
N LYS A 226 11.34 2.18 3.08
CA LYS A 226 11.68 0.88 3.66
C LYS A 226 11.93 -0.20 2.60
N SER A 227 11.14 -0.21 1.53
CA SER A 227 11.36 -1.11 0.39
C SER A 227 12.59 -0.75 -0.45
N ALA A 228 13.10 0.48 -0.28
CA ALA A 228 14.15 1.07 -1.08
C ALA A 228 13.84 1.14 -2.60
N ASN A 229 12.57 0.97 -3.00
CA ASN A 229 12.18 1.01 -4.40
C ASN A 229 12.10 2.48 -4.88
N THR A 230 13.13 2.95 -5.57
CA THR A 230 13.22 4.34 -6.07
C THR A 230 12.49 4.57 -7.39
N ALA A 231 11.94 3.52 -8.02
CA ALA A 231 11.13 3.66 -9.23
C ALA A 231 9.72 4.19 -8.91
N LEU A 232 9.25 4.00 -7.68
CA LEU A 232 7.98 4.50 -7.19
C LEU A 232 8.05 6.01 -6.93
N GLN A 233 7.12 6.74 -7.53
CA GLN A 233 6.98 8.18 -7.31
C GLN A 233 6.28 8.46 -5.98
N ILE A 234 6.75 9.48 -5.25
CA ILE A 234 6.17 9.90 -3.98
C ILE A 234 5.85 11.39 -4.03
N SER A 235 4.64 11.73 -3.63
CA SER A 235 4.24 13.11 -3.38
C SER A 235 4.72 13.54 -1.98
N PRO A 236 5.50 14.63 -1.84
CA PRO A 236 6.01 15.06 -0.55
C PRO A 236 4.91 15.65 0.33
N ALA A 237 5.12 15.68 1.65
CA ALA A 237 4.20 16.31 2.61
C ALA A 237 3.72 17.71 2.19
N GLN A 238 4.61 18.53 1.60
CA GLN A 238 4.27 19.87 1.15
C GLN A 238 3.20 19.90 0.06
N HIS A 239 3.18 18.90 -0.83
CA HIS A 239 2.14 18.80 -1.86
C HIS A 239 0.76 18.61 -1.21
N PHE A 240 0.63 17.67 -0.27
CA PHE A 240 -0.64 17.42 0.44
C PHE A 240 -1.04 18.56 1.36
N LEU A 241 -0.08 19.28 1.96
CA LEU A 241 -0.36 20.51 2.71
C LEU A 241 -0.97 21.59 1.82
N ASN A 242 -0.42 21.79 0.63
CA ASN A 242 -0.96 22.74 -0.34
C ASN A 242 -2.37 22.32 -0.76
N LEU A 243 -2.59 21.02 -0.98
CA LEU A 243 -3.89 20.48 -1.34
C LEU A 243 -4.91 20.63 -0.20
N ALA A 244 -4.52 20.39 1.05
CA ALA A 244 -5.39 20.57 2.22
C ALA A 244 -5.87 22.03 2.34
N ARG A 245 -4.94 22.99 2.22
CA ARG A 245 -5.27 24.41 2.28
C ARG A 245 -6.11 24.86 1.07
N TYR A 246 -5.84 24.30 -0.11
CA TYR A 246 -6.64 24.51 -1.31
C TYR A 246 -8.09 24.04 -1.13
N GLU A 247 -8.31 22.80 -0.67
CA GLU A 247 -9.66 22.28 -0.48
C GLU A 247 -10.43 23.08 0.57
N VAL A 248 -9.78 23.54 1.64
CA VAL A 248 -10.36 24.47 2.61
C VAL A 248 -10.80 25.78 1.94
N ALA A 249 -9.90 26.44 1.20
CA ALA A 249 -10.21 27.72 0.56
C ALA A 249 -11.36 27.59 -0.46
N LYS A 250 -11.37 26.48 -1.20
CA LYS A 250 -12.44 26.12 -2.13
C LYS A 250 -13.76 25.86 -1.41
N ALA A 251 -13.77 25.07 -0.33
CA ALA A 251 -14.98 24.76 0.44
C ALA A 251 -15.58 26.01 1.10
N MET A 252 -14.75 26.97 1.48
CA MET A 252 -15.19 28.27 2.03
C MET A 252 -15.64 29.27 0.95
N GLY A 253 -15.58 28.92 -0.34
CA GLY A 253 -16.04 29.78 -1.43
C GLY A 253 -15.21 31.05 -1.61
N VAL A 254 -13.87 30.94 -1.60
CA VAL A 254 -13.01 32.11 -1.81
C VAL A 254 -13.20 32.70 -3.22
N GLU A 255 -13.32 34.03 -3.27
CA GLU A 255 -13.48 34.79 -4.51
C GLU A 255 -12.14 35.38 -5.02
N PRO A 256 -11.99 35.65 -6.33
CA PRO A 256 -10.77 36.22 -6.89
C PRO A 256 -10.34 37.54 -6.24
N GLY A 257 -9.14 37.58 -5.67
CA GLY A 257 -8.59 38.78 -5.03
C GLY A 257 -9.13 39.04 -3.61
N ALA A 258 -10.09 38.23 -3.14
CA ALA A 258 -10.56 38.27 -1.78
C ALA A 258 -9.60 37.51 -0.84
N ASN A 259 -9.66 37.83 0.45
CA ASN A 259 -9.02 37.07 1.53
C ASN A 259 -7.50 36.82 1.33
N GLY A 260 -6.83 37.75 0.64
CA GLY A 260 -5.38 37.70 0.41
C GLY A 260 -4.91 36.72 -0.66
N ILE A 261 -5.80 36.09 -1.43
CA ILE A 261 -5.42 35.19 -2.54
C ILE A 261 -5.45 35.95 -3.88
N PRO A 262 -4.30 36.14 -4.55
CA PRO A 262 -4.23 36.88 -5.82
C PRO A 262 -5.14 36.30 -6.92
N SER A 263 -5.82 37.17 -7.67
CA SER A 263 -6.76 36.77 -8.75
C SER A 263 -6.13 35.91 -9.85
N ARG A 264 -4.80 35.98 -10.05
CA ARG A 264 -4.09 35.13 -11.04
C ARG A 264 -4.09 33.64 -10.67
N PHE A 265 -4.38 33.30 -9.41
CA PHE A 265 -4.56 31.93 -8.95
C PHE A 265 -5.97 31.39 -9.15
N PHE A 266 -6.81 32.12 -9.89
CA PHE A 266 -8.13 31.68 -10.29
C PHE A 266 -8.17 31.46 -11.81
N THR A 267 -9.08 30.61 -12.25
CA THR A 267 -9.43 30.47 -13.67
C THR A 267 -10.22 31.70 -14.14
N PRO A 268 -10.39 31.92 -15.45
CA PRO A 268 -11.22 33.01 -15.96
C PRO A 268 -12.67 32.98 -15.45
N GLU A 269 -13.18 31.79 -15.09
CA GLU A 269 -14.51 31.56 -14.53
C GLU A 269 -14.58 31.85 -13.02
N GLY A 270 -13.47 32.28 -12.39
CA GLY A 270 -13.41 32.60 -10.97
C GLY A 270 -13.17 31.39 -10.07
N VAL A 271 -12.79 30.23 -10.60
CA VAL A 271 -12.52 29.02 -9.81
C VAL A 271 -11.08 29.01 -9.32
N LEU A 272 -10.84 28.75 -8.03
CA LEU A 272 -9.48 28.60 -7.49
C LEU A 272 -8.74 27.44 -8.19
N LYS A 273 -7.53 27.72 -8.69
CA LYS A 273 -6.66 26.71 -9.32
C LYS A 273 -6.19 25.69 -8.29
N SER A 274 -6.17 24.40 -8.64
CA SER A 274 -5.55 23.37 -7.79
C SER A 274 -4.03 23.53 -7.77
N PRO A 275 -3.33 23.08 -6.71
CA PRO A 275 -1.88 23.12 -6.65
C PRO A 275 -1.18 22.53 -7.89
N ASP A 276 -1.70 21.45 -8.45
CA ASP A 276 -1.11 20.78 -9.62
C ASP A 276 -1.31 21.55 -10.94
N SER A 277 -2.22 22.52 -10.96
CA SER A 277 -2.44 23.41 -12.11
C SER A 277 -1.64 24.71 -12.04
N VAL A 278 -0.95 24.96 -10.93
CA VAL A 278 -0.15 26.17 -10.72
C VAL A 278 1.29 25.93 -11.23
N PRO A 279 1.85 26.85 -12.04
CA PRO A 279 3.22 26.72 -12.54
C PRO A 279 4.24 26.60 -11.39
N PRO A 280 5.31 25.80 -11.54
CA PRO A 280 6.30 25.61 -10.48
C PRO A 280 6.92 26.91 -9.94
N GLY A 281 7.11 27.92 -10.80
CA GLY A 281 7.64 29.23 -10.40
C GLY A 281 6.71 30.03 -9.47
N ASP A 282 5.41 29.73 -9.50
CA ASP A 282 4.40 30.44 -8.72
C ASP A 282 3.93 29.64 -7.48
N LEU A 283 4.31 28.37 -7.36
CA LEU A 283 3.85 27.48 -6.28
C LEU A 283 4.18 27.99 -4.88
N SER A 284 5.34 28.63 -4.70
CA SER A 284 5.75 29.17 -3.40
C SER A 284 4.82 30.29 -2.93
N GLU A 285 4.50 31.21 -3.84
CA GLU A 285 3.60 32.32 -3.55
C GLU A 285 2.15 31.83 -3.39
N PHE A 286 1.72 30.89 -4.23
CA PHE A 286 0.41 30.24 -4.11
C PHE A 286 0.25 29.55 -2.74
N SER A 287 1.23 28.75 -2.32
CA SER A 287 1.26 28.09 -1.02
C SER A 287 1.18 29.10 0.13
N THR A 288 1.92 30.21 0.02
CA THR A 288 1.93 31.27 1.04
C THR A 288 0.56 31.97 1.14
N ALA A 289 -0.09 32.24 0.00
CA ALA A 289 -1.42 32.82 -0.03
C ALA A 289 -2.46 31.90 0.63
N LEU A 290 -2.43 30.60 0.32
CA LEU A 290 -3.30 29.60 0.95
C LEU A 290 -3.04 29.43 2.45
N GLU A 291 -1.79 29.53 2.89
CA GLU A 291 -1.41 29.48 4.29
C GLU A 291 -1.97 30.67 5.08
N ASN A 292 -1.77 31.88 4.55
CA ASN A 292 -2.30 33.10 5.14
C ASN A 292 -3.83 33.06 5.21
N PHE A 293 -4.47 32.56 4.16
CA PHE A 293 -5.91 32.34 4.14
C PHE A 293 -6.35 31.39 5.26
N ALA A 294 -5.71 30.22 5.39
CA ALA A 294 -6.07 29.26 6.43
C ALA A 294 -5.85 29.85 7.84
N PHE A 295 -4.74 30.57 8.04
CA PHE A 295 -4.42 31.24 9.29
C PHE A 295 -5.50 32.27 9.69
N GLN A 296 -5.91 33.14 8.76
CA GLN A 296 -6.94 34.16 8.99
C GLN A 296 -8.31 33.55 9.34
N ASN A 297 -8.56 32.31 8.90
CA ASN A 297 -9.78 31.56 9.15
C ASN A 297 -9.64 30.56 10.32
N GLY A 298 -8.70 30.78 11.24
CA GLY A 298 -8.59 30.01 12.49
C GLY A 298 -7.87 28.67 12.38
N MET A 299 -7.30 28.33 11.22
CA MET A 299 -6.58 27.07 10.99
C MET A 299 -5.06 27.26 11.10
N SER A 300 -4.61 28.03 12.10
CA SER A 300 -3.19 28.34 12.30
C SER A 300 -2.30 27.11 12.49
N ASN A 301 -2.88 26.01 13.00
CA ASN A 301 -2.15 24.78 13.29
C ASN A 301 -2.22 23.73 12.17
N LEU A 302 -3.00 23.94 11.10
CA LEU A 302 -3.20 22.95 10.04
C LEU A 302 -1.88 22.39 9.50
N GLY A 303 -0.91 23.26 9.26
CA GLY A 303 0.42 22.86 8.78
C GLY A 303 1.19 22.00 9.78
N ALA A 304 1.15 22.35 11.07
CA ALA A 304 1.85 21.63 12.13
C ALA A 304 1.17 20.28 12.42
N ASP A 305 -0.16 20.26 12.47
CA ASP A 305 -0.94 19.05 12.74
C ASP A 305 -0.81 18.04 11.61
N PHE A 306 -0.89 18.48 10.35
CA PHE A 306 -0.68 17.60 9.22
C PHE A 306 0.75 17.03 9.22
N ARG A 307 1.78 17.86 9.40
CA ARG A 307 3.18 17.37 9.45
C ARG A 307 3.39 16.36 10.57
N ARG A 308 2.86 16.63 11.77
CA ARG A 308 2.94 15.71 12.90
C ARG A 308 2.43 14.31 12.54
N TRP A 309 1.25 14.22 11.94
CA TRP A 309 0.66 12.93 11.57
C TRP A 309 1.32 12.29 10.35
N TYR A 310 1.82 13.12 9.42
CA TYR A 310 2.63 12.68 8.31
C TYR A 310 3.92 12.02 8.78
N ASP A 311 4.64 12.66 9.70
CA ASP A 311 5.92 12.18 10.25
C ASP A 311 5.71 10.87 11.01
N VAL A 312 4.62 10.77 11.78
CA VAL A 312 4.18 9.51 12.39
C VAL A 312 3.95 8.42 11.35
N GLY A 313 3.23 8.72 10.26
CA GLY A 313 3.01 7.78 9.16
C GLY A 313 4.30 7.38 8.46
N ALA A 314 5.20 8.34 8.21
CA ALA A 314 6.49 8.14 7.57
C ALA A 314 7.52 7.46 8.47
N GLY A 315 7.32 7.48 9.79
CA GLY A 315 8.23 6.92 10.78
C GLY A 315 9.54 7.72 10.87
N VAL A 316 9.43 9.05 10.98
CA VAL A 316 10.54 10.00 11.12
C VAL A 316 10.35 10.93 12.31
#